data_AF-A0A2P9AP43-F1
#
_entry.id   AF-A0A2P9AP43-F1
#
_cell.length_a   1.000
_cell.length_b   1.000
_cell.length_c   1.000
_cell.angle_alpha   90.00
_cell.angle_beta   90.00
_cell.angle_gamma   90.00
#
_symmetry.space_group_name_H-M   'P 1'
#
loop_
_entity.id
_entity.type
_entity.pdbx_description
1 polymer ?
#
loop_
_entity_poly.entity_id
_entity_poly.type
_entity_poly.pdbx_seq_one_letter_code
_entity_poly.pdbx_strand_id
1 'polypeptide(L)'
;MGQRRTRRWRLLWPYVLPTLRMQVYWNDAISYCGRVKGALPRSTERAQFRLACQKPWALDHWLRCDPVLAAGARKTPCRVWPAAACCSRCAGERLADEGFIPPHHLAAAWALNADALAKGGAGPYLKDARPPARFRHIRLAALLRAFGECSAAAITSGETARSLADGVRSRGGHWRAEDLAANAALDGEVLYTSFRDCEVITIGRQGWGHTLIELLSILDHLPLFGDNLTGAEACRLIAVIETCFADRPQRLGSLEAKPGGLAFETLIAPDFVAARAAEIARRMAEDSPAVAPDEAPTTKVTEGKDTTHLSALDAEGATVALSMSIGPYFGLRATDAAFGLLPRSGTQSS
;
A
#
# COMPACT_ATOMS: atom_id res chain seq x y z
N MET A 1 -2.55 45.88 44.60
CA MET A 1 -3.24 44.56 44.57
C MET A 1 -3.56 44.23 43.12
N GLY A 2 -3.21 43.11 42.48
CA GLY A 2 -2.30 42.00 42.78
C GLY A 2 -2.06 41.29 41.45
N GLN A 3 -0.80 41.24 41.00
CA GLN A 3 -0.36 40.53 39.80
C GLN A 3 -0.43 39.01 40.03
N ARG A 4 -1.14 38.27 39.16
CA ARG A 4 -1.01 36.81 39.09
C ARG A 4 0.11 36.44 38.10
N ARG A 5 1.17 35.89 38.67
CA ARG A 5 2.34 35.29 38.00
C ARG A 5 1.91 34.07 37.18
N THR A 6 2.11 34.11 35.87
CA THR A 6 2.24 32.89 35.04
C THR A 6 3.70 32.45 35.08
N ARG A 7 3.95 31.23 35.58
CA ARG A 7 5.29 30.64 35.63
C ARG A 7 5.72 30.27 34.21
N ARG A 8 6.72 31.00 33.70
CA ARG A 8 7.53 30.60 32.53
C ARG A 8 8.37 29.39 32.91
N TRP A 9 8.21 28.29 32.19
CA TRP A 9 9.27 27.29 32.06
C TRP A 9 10.10 27.65 30.82
N ARG A 10 11.29 28.20 31.06
CA ARG A 10 12.36 28.23 30.06
C ARG A 10 13.07 26.89 30.14
N LEU A 11 13.04 26.12 29.07
CA LEU A 11 14.08 25.14 28.78
C LEU A 11 14.88 25.68 27.61
N LEU A 12 16.12 26.04 27.93
CA LEU A 12 17.18 26.42 27.02
C LEU A 12 17.59 25.19 26.21
N TRP A 13 17.49 25.25 24.88
CA TRP A 13 18.36 24.49 23.99
C TRP A 13 18.54 25.24 22.67
N PRO A 14 19.70 25.86 22.41
CA PRO A 14 20.03 26.41 21.12
C PRO A 14 20.80 25.37 20.28
N TYR A 15 20.63 25.47 18.95
CA TYR A 15 21.41 24.85 17.87
C TYR A 15 20.99 23.46 17.32
N VAL A 16 20.86 23.50 15.98
CA VAL A 16 20.85 22.43 14.96
C VAL A 16 19.49 21.85 14.57
N LEU A 17 18.74 22.63 13.79
CA LEU A 17 17.89 22.13 12.70
C LEU A 17 18.78 21.48 11.62
N PRO A 18 18.41 20.30 11.10
CA PRO A 18 18.03 20.26 9.69
C PRO A 18 16.79 19.37 9.44
N THR A 19 15.84 19.94 8.69
CA THR A 19 14.90 19.26 7.77
C THR A 19 14.33 17.90 8.20
N LEU A 20 13.21 17.92 8.92
CA LEU A 20 12.27 16.79 8.96
C LEU A 20 11.67 16.61 7.56
N ARG A 21 11.94 15.48 6.91
CA ARG A 21 11.28 15.08 5.66
C ARG A 21 10.15 14.12 5.99
N MET A 22 8.91 14.58 5.87
CA MET A 22 7.72 13.76 6.07
C MET A 22 7.30 13.19 4.71
N GLN A 23 7.36 11.86 4.54
CA GLN A 23 7.06 11.16 3.30
C GLN A 23 5.70 10.47 3.44
N VAL A 24 4.78 10.72 2.51
CA VAL A 24 3.43 10.13 2.47
C VAL A 24 3.36 9.18 1.27
N TYR A 25 2.88 7.94 1.48
CA TYR A 25 2.86 6.90 0.45
C TYR A 25 1.45 6.32 0.27
N TRP A 26 1.11 5.97 -0.98
CA TRP A 26 -0.14 5.30 -1.36
C TRP A 26 0.14 4.01 -2.16
N ASN A 27 -0.48 2.92 -1.68
CA ASN A 27 -0.87 1.67 -2.34
C ASN A 27 0.16 0.55 -2.68
N ASP A 28 -0.32 -0.69 -2.47
CA ASP A 28 0.23 -2.03 -2.72
C ASP A 28 1.70 -2.17 -3.15
N ALA A 29 2.60 -1.98 -2.19
CA ALA A 29 3.93 -2.61 -2.12
C ALA A 29 4.69 -2.10 -0.88
N ILE A 30 5.71 -2.86 -0.50
CA ILE A 30 6.73 -2.45 0.47
C ILE A 30 7.76 -1.62 -0.32
N SER A 31 8.13 -0.43 0.12
CA SER A 31 9.24 0.32 -0.48
C SER A 31 10.11 0.94 0.60
N TYR A 32 11.42 0.79 0.42
CA TYR A 32 12.47 1.15 1.38
C TYR A 32 13.09 2.51 1.03
N CYS A 33 13.43 3.33 2.03
CA CYS A 33 14.20 4.56 1.83
C CYS A 33 15.58 4.46 2.49
N GLY A 34 16.64 4.74 1.71
CA GLY A 34 18.00 4.97 2.21
C GLY A 34 18.27 6.47 2.41
N ARG A 35 19.28 6.80 3.23
CA ARG A 35 19.70 8.18 3.52
C ARG A 35 20.34 8.84 2.29
N VAL A 36 19.65 9.79 1.64
CA VAL A 36 20.21 10.61 0.56
C VAL A 36 20.96 11.80 1.15
N LYS A 37 22.30 11.82 1.01
CA LYS A 37 23.12 13.01 1.19
C LYS A 37 23.62 13.48 -0.17
N GLY A 38 23.12 14.62 -0.65
CA GLY A 38 23.55 15.28 -1.89
C GLY A 38 22.53 15.21 -3.03
N ALA A 39 22.65 16.13 -3.99
CA ALA A 39 21.80 16.20 -5.19
C ALA A 39 22.02 14.97 -6.09
N LEU A 40 20.92 14.33 -6.52
CA LEU A 40 20.94 13.14 -7.38
C LEU A 40 20.84 13.53 -8.87
N PRO A 41 21.50 12.78 -9.78
CA PRO A 41 21.55 13.11 -11.19
C PRO A 41 20.24 12.77 -11.93
N ARG A 42 19.89 13.62 -12.91
CA ARG A 42 18.81 13.42 -13.87
C ARG A 42 19.25 12.42 -14.96
N SER A 43 18.81 11.16 -14.91
CA SER A 43 18.82 10.32 -16.11
C SER A 43 17.84 9.16 -16.04
N THR A 44 17.00 9.10 -17.07
CA THR A 44 16.08 8.04 -17.46
C THR A 44 16.85 6.89 -18.11
N GLU A 45 16.83 5.69 -17.53
CA GLU A 45 17.22 4.47 -18.24
C GLU A 45 16.08 3.45 -18.25
N ARG A 46 15.74 3.01 -19.46
CA ARG A 46 14.62 2.13 -19.79
C ARG A 46 14.97 0.68 -19.46
N ALA A 47 14.09 -0.03 -18.80
CA ALA A 47 14.05 -1.50 -18.82
C ALA A 47 12.63 -1.98 -19.11
N GLN A 48 12.45 -2.67 -20.24
CA GLN A 48 11.20 -3.30 -20.62
C GLN A 48 11.03 -4.63 -19.87
N PHE A 49 9.89 -4.85 -19.22
CA PHE A 49 9.52 -6.18 -18.71
C PHE A 49 8.07 -6.53 -19.07
N ARG A 50 7.88 -7.80 -19.49
CA ARG A 50 6.60 -8.42 -19.87
C ARG A 50 5.81 -8.81 -18.61
N LEU A 51 4.50 -8.53 -18.60
CA LEU A 51 3.59 -8.92 -17.52
C LEU A 51 3.28 -10.43 -17.52
N ALA A 52 3.25 -11.04 -16.34
CA ALA A 52 2.60 -12.33 -16.06
C ALA A 52 1.88 -12.27 -14.70
N CYS A 53 0.79 -13.05 -14.58
CA CYS A 53 -0.23 -13.04 -13.52
C CYS A 53 0.26 -13.05 -12.06
N GLN A 54 -0.55 -12.43 -11.18
CA GLN A 54 -0.26 -12.14 -9.77
C GLN A 54 -0.28 -13.38 -8.86
N LYS A 55 0.90 -13.71 -8.30
CA LYS A 55 1.16 -14.71 -7.24
C LYS A 55 1.24 -14.01 -5.86
N PRO A 56 1.11 -14.73 -4.72
CA PRO A 56 1.19 -14.11 -3.39
C PRO A 56 2.62 -13.64 -3.06
N TRP A 57 2.89 -12.35 -3.27
CA TRP A 57 4.21 -11.71 -3.19
C TRP A 57 4.64 -11.26 -1.78
N ALA A 58 3.71 -11.17 -0.82
CA ALA A 58 3.95 -10.51 0.46
C ALA A 58 4.94 -11.21 1.41
N LEU A 59 5.27 -12.49 1.21
CA LEU A 59 5.96 -13.32 2.21
C LEU A 59 7.49 -13.33 2.08
N ASP A 60 8.02 -13.24 0.86
CA ASP A 60 9.47 -13.18 0.61
C ASP A 60 10.06 -11.78 0.89
N HIS A 61 9.22 -10.75 0.82
CA HIS A 61 9.63 -9.34 1.00
C HIS A 61 10.04 -8.99 2.44
N TRP A 62 9.63 -9.77 3.44
CA TRP A 62 10.01 -9.55 4.85
C TRP A 62 11.48 -9.86 5.15
N LEU A 63 12.16 -10.58 4.25
CA LEU A 63 13.44 -11.24 4.55
C LEU A 63 14.57 -10.82 3.62
N ARG A 64 14.25 -10.24 2.46
CA ARG A 64 15.23 -9.68 1.51
C ARG A 64 15.36 -8.18 1.73
N CYS A 65 16.22 -7.79 2.65
CA CYS A 65 16.84 -6.47 2.63
C CYS A 65 18.25 -6.65 2.08
N ASP A 66 18.48 -6.74 0.76
CA ASP A 66 19.83 -6.84 0.18
C ASP A 66 20.17 -5.62 -0.71
N PRO A 67 21.45 -5.23 -0.88
CA PRO A 67 21.83 -3.90 -1.33
C PRO A 67 21.82 -3.74 -2.86
N VAL A 68 21.19 -2.67 -3.35
CA VAL A 68 21.25 -2.24 -4.75
C VAL A 68 22.62 -1.62 -5.07
N LEU A 69 23.51 -2.42 -5.67
CA LEU A 69 24.70 -1.94 -6.37
C LEU A 69 24.31 -1.47 -7.77
N ALA A 70 24.15 -0.15 -7.94
CA ALA A 70 24.24 0.47 -9.27
C ALA A 70 25.49 1.33 -9.30
N ALA A 71 26.31 1.13 -10.32
CA ALA A 71 27.57 1.83 -10.55
C ALA A 71 27.33 3.34 -10.70
N GLY A 72 28.17 4.15 -10.04
CA GLY A 72 28.35 5.57 -10.43
C GLY A 72 27.93 6.65 -9.43
N ALA A 73 27.17 6.35 -8.38
CA ALA A 73 26.92 7.32 -7.30
C ALA A 73 27.72 6.92 -6.04
N ARG A 74 28.31 7.90 -5.33
CA ARG A 74 28.82 7.68 -3.97
C ARG A 74 27.63 7.38 -3.05
N LYS A 75 27.25 6.10 -3.02
CA LYS A 75 26.09 5.56 -2.31
C LYS A 75 26.48 5.23 -0.88
N THR A 76 25.77 5.79 0.09
CA THR A 76 25.64 5.14 1.40
C THR A 76 24.89 3.84 1.12
N PRO A 77 25.46 2.65 1.39
CA PRO A 77 24.76 1.40 1.14
C PRO A 77 23.46 1.38 1.97
N CYS A 78 22.33 1.05 1.33
CA CYS A 78 21.17 0.58 2.08
C CYS A 78 21.66 -0.59 2.93
N ARG A 79 21.65 -0.41 4.25
CA ARG A 79 22.03 -1.48 5.17
C ARG A 79 21.03 -2.61 4.96
N VAL A 80 21.56 -3.78 4.61
CA VAL A 80 20.89 -5.05 4.87
C VAL A 80 20.61 -5.05 6.36
N TRP A 81 19.34 -5.00 6.73
CA TRP A 81 18.98 -5.36 8.10
C TRP A 81 19.27 -6.85 8.18
N PRO A 82 20.23 -7.29 9.02
CA PRO A 82 20.30 -8.71 9.33
C PRO A 82 18.89 -9.10 9.78
N ALA A 83 18.35 -10.22 9.30
CA ALA A 83 17.16 -10.81 9.89
C ALA A 83 17.40 -10.80 11.41
N ALA A 84 16.74 -9.87 12.12
CA ALA A 84 17.05 -9.62 13.51
C ALA A 84 16.93 -10.98 14.17
N ALA A 85 18.03 -11.46 14.78
CA ALA A 85 18.16 -12.80 15.34
C ALA A 85 16.82 -13.23 15.91
N CYS A 86 16.17 -14.20 15.25
CA CYS A 86 14.73 -14.48 15.36
C CYS A 86 14.30 -14.42 16.82
N CYS A 87 13.84 -13.24 17.23
CA CYS A 87 13.70 -12.91 18.62
C CYS A 87 12.48 -13.67 19.13
N SER A 88 12.58 -14.21 20.34
CA SER A 88 11.50 -14.79 21.14
C SER A 88 10.09 -14.44 20.64
N ARG A 89 9.32 -15.46 20.24
CA ARG A 89 7.86 -15.44 20.02
C ARG A 89 7.31 -14.09 19.49
N CYS A 90 7.23 -13.93 18.17
CA CYS A 90 6.82 -12.67 17.55
C CYS A 90 5.41 -12.23 18.02
N ALA A 91 5.12 -10.92 17.97
CA ALA A 91 3.85 -10.40 18.47
C ALA A 91 2.62 -11.04 17.80
N GLY A 92 2.72 -11.33 16.49
CA GLY A 92 1.68 -12.05 15.75
C GLY A 92 1.45 -13.47 16.27
N GLU A 93 2.52 -14.21 16.55
CA GLU A 93 2.42 -15.55 17.13
C GLU A 93 1.76 -15.52 18.52
N ARG A 94 2.14 -14.56 19.37
CA ARG A 94 1.52 -14.39 20.70
C ARG A 94 0.04 -14.10 20.60
N LEU A 95 -0.35 -13.14 19.75
CA LEU A 95 -1.76 -12.80 19.55
C LEU A 95 -2.58 -13.98 18.98
N ALA A 96 -1.99 -14.77 18.08
CA ALA A 96 -2.65 -15.94 17.53
C ALA A 96 -2.85 -17.06 18.56
N ASP A 97 -1.85 -17.36 19.40
CA ASP A 97 -1.95 -18.43 20.40
C ASP A 97 -2.60 -17.98 21.72
N GLU A 98 -2.38 -16.78 22.24
CA GLU A 98 -3.08 -16.31 23.44
C GLU A 98 -4.51 -15.84 23.11
N GLY A 99 -4.71 -15.36 21.88
CA GLY A 99 -5.94 -14.76 21.41
C GLY A 99 -6.10 -13.29 21.81
N PHE A 100 -7.06 -12.61 21.18
CA PHE A 100 -7.39 -11.21 21.46
C PHE A 100 -8.89 -10.95 21.33
N ILE A 101 -9.35 -9.86 21.95
CA ILE A 101 -10.72 -9.37 21.76
C ILE A 101 -10.70 -8.47 20.52
N PRO A 102 -11.47 -8.79 19.46
CA PRO A 102 -11.50 -7.96 18.26
C PRO A 102 -11.93 -6.51 18.59
N PRO A 103 -11.18 -5.48 18.14
CA PRO A 103 -11.63 -4.10 18.25
C PRO A 103 -12.98 -3.88 17.56
N HIS A 104 -13.74 -2.88 18.00
CA HIS A 104 -15.12 -2.65 17.55
C HIS A 104 -15.27 -2.62 16.02
N HIS A 105 -14.39 -1.90 15.31
CA HIS A 105 -14.43 -1.84 13.84
C HIS A 105 -14.18 -3.20 13.19
N LEU A 106 -13.21 -3.97 13.69
CA LEU A 106 -12.93 -5.31 13.19
C LEU A 106 -14.12 -6.25 13.46
N ALA A 107 -14.70 -6.21 14.65
CA ALA A 107 -15.86 -7.02 15.00
C ALA A 107 -17.07 -6.71 14.09
N ALA A 108 -17.32 -5.44 13.79
CA ALA A 108 -18.38 -5.01 12.88
C ALA A 108 -18.13 -5.51 11.44
N ALA A 109 -16.93 -5.31 10.88
CA ALA A 109 -16.58 -5.81 9.55
C ALA A 109 -16.66 -7.34 9.47
N TRP A 110 -16.25 -8.04 10.52
CA TRP A 110 -16.35 -9.49 10.64
C TRP A 110 -17.81 -9.96 10.65
N ALA A 111 -18.68 -9.29 11.41
CA ALA A 111 -20.09 -9.62 11.48
C ALA A 111 -20.78 -9.45 10.12
N LEU A 112 -20.47 -8.38 9.38
CA LEU A 112 -20.97 -8.13 8.03
C LEU A 112 -20.54 -9.22 7.03
N ASN A 113 -19.41 -9.88 7.27
CA ASN A 113 -18.87 -10.92 6.39
C ASN A 113 -19.13 -12.36 6.91
N ALA A 114 -19.83 -12.53 8.03
CA ALA A 114 -19.95 -13.84 8.70
C ALA A 114 -20.60 -14.92 7.80
N ASP A 115 -21.69 -14.57 7.10
CA ASP A 115 -22.36 -15.48 6.17
C ASP A 115 -21.45 -15.89 5.01
N ALA A 116 -20.69 -14.93 4.47
CA ALA A 116 -19.78 -15.17 3.36
C ALA A 116 -18.58 -16.03 3.80
N LEU A 117 -18.07 -15.83 5.02
CA LEU A 117 -17.05 -16.68 5.64
C LEU A 117 -17.57 -18.10 5.88
N ALA A 118 -18.81 -18.26 6.34
CA ALA A 118 -19.41 -19.57 6.58
C ALA A 118 -19.55 -20.35 5.27
N LYS A 119 -20.12 -19.73 4.23
CA LYS A 119 -20.26 -20.31 2.88
C LYS A 119 -18.90 -20.56 2.22
N GLY A 120 -17.95 -19.65 2.43
CA GLY A 120 -16.59 -19.71 1.92
C GLY A 120 -15.71 -20.73 2.63
N GLY A 121 -16.16 -21.37 3.71
CA GLY A 121 -15.38 -22.39 4.42
C GLY A 121 -14.25 -21.83 5.29
N ALA A 122 -14.34 -20.57 5.72
CA ALA A 122 -13.46 -19.98 6.73
C ALA A 122 -13.94 -20.26 8.16
N GLY A 123 -14.31 -21.52 8.43
CA GLY A 123 -14.81 -21.98 9.73
C GLY A 123 -13.94 -21.59 10.95
N PRO A 124 -12.58 -21.63 10.86
CA PRO A 124 -11.73 -21.19 11.97
C PRO A 124 -11.91 -19.72 12.40
N TYR A 125 -12.53 -18.89 11.54
CA TYR A 125 -12.81 -17.48 11.80
C TYR A 125 -14.20 -17.25 12.39
N LEU A 126 -14.97 -18.30 12.66
CA LEU A 126 -16.33 -18.19 13.17
C LEU A 126 -16.53 -19.05 14.41
N LYS A 127 -17.38 -18.57 15.31
CA LYS A 127 -17.96 -19.34 16.40
C LYS A 127 -19.48 -19.22 16.29
N ASP A 128 -20.17 -20.35 16.13
CA ASP A 128 -21.63 -20.39 15.96
C ASP A 128 -22.13 -19.44 14.85
N ALA A 129 -21.42 -19.45 13.70
CA ALA A 129 -21.63 -18.58 12.55
C ALA A 129 -21.52 -17.06 12.83
N ARG A 130 -20.81 -16.66 13.91
CA ARG A 130 -20.57 -15.26 14.28
C ARG A 130 -19.09 -15.00 14.56
N PRO A 131 -18.63 -13.74 14.55
CA PRO A 131 -17.31 -13.38 15.05
C PRO A 131 -17.16 -13.80 16.52
N PRO A 132 -16.05 -14.44 16.91
CA PRO A 132 -15.86 -14.83 18.30
C PRO A 132 -15.58 -13.63 19.20
N ALA A 133 -16.11 -13.64 20.42
CA ALA A 133 -15.85 -12.59 21.42
C ALA A 133 -14.36 -12.46 21.78
N ARG A 134 -13.63 -13.58 21.72
CA ARG A 134 -12.16 -13.64 21.74
C ARG A 134 -11.72 -14.55 20.61
N PHE A 135 -10.92 -14.02 19.69
CA PHE A 135 -10.35 -14.77 18.59
C PHE A 135 -9.01 -15.39 18.99
N ARG A 136 -8.87 -16.70 18.78
CA ARG A 136 -7.62 -17.46 19.01
C ARG A 136 -7.43 -18.42 17.83
N HIS A 137 -6.24 -18.47 17.26
CA HIS A 137 -5.91 -19.25 16.07
C HIS A 137 -4.60 -20.02 16.24
N ILE A 138 -4.66 -21.18 16.90
CA ILE A 138 -3.48 -21.96 17.29
C ILE A 138 -2.66 -22.48 16.10
N ARG A 139 -3.34 -22.80 14.99
CA ARG A 139 -2.69 -23.30 13.77
C ARG A 139 -1.91 -22.18 13.08
N LEU A 140 -2.49 -20.97 13.03
CA LEU A 140 -1.79 -19.78 12.56
C LEU A 140 -0.60 -19.43 13.48
N ALA A 141 -0.74 -19.59 14.79
CA ALA A 141 0.37 -19.37 15.71
C ALA A 141 1.55 -20.32 15.42
N ALA A 142 1.28 -21.62 15.23
CA ALA A 142 2.31 -22.58 14.86
C ALA A 142 3.00 -22.21 13.53
N LEU A 143 2.23 -21.74 12.54
CA LEU A 143 2.79 -21.26 11.27
C LEU A 143 3.64 -20.01 11.44
N LEU A 144 3.20 -19.03 12.24
CA LEU A 144 3.96 -17.80 12.50
C LEU A 144 5.26 -18.08 13.27
N ARG A 145 5.27 -19.08 14.15
CA ARG A 145 6.49 -19.59 14.79
C ARG A 145 7.45 -20.16 13.74
N ALA A 146 6.97 -21.08 12.92
CA ALA A 146 7.76 -21.68 11.85
C ALA A 146 8.26 -20.63 10.85
N PHE A 147 7.48 -19.58 10.57
CA PHE A 147 7.90 -18.46 9.75
C PHE A 147 9.01 -17.64 10.42
N GLY A 148 9.00 -17.46 11.75
CA GLY A 148 10.13 -16.86 12.45
C GLY A 148 11.41 -17.68 12.28
N GLU A 149 11.31 -19.01 12.41
CA GLU A 149 12.46 -19.93 12.39
C GLU A 149 13.00 -20.20 10.97
N CYS A 150 12.11 -20.43 10.01
CA CYS A 150 12.41 -20.89 8.65
C CYS A 150 12.10 -19.83 7.58
N SER A 151 11.66 -18.64 7.98
CA SER A 151 11.35 -17.52 7.09
C SER A 151 10.21 -17.86 6.10
N ALA A 152 10.21 -17.30 4.89
CA ALA A 152 9.18 -17.51 3.87
C ALA A 152 8.98 -18.99 3.49
N ALA A 153 10.01 -19.82 3.61
CA ALA A 153 9.95 -21.25 3.31
C ALA A 153 8.91 -22.01 4.14
N ALA A 154 8.57 -21.51 5.35
CA ALA A 154 7.49 -22.06 6.17
C ALA A 154 6.11 -22.03 5.48
N ILE A 155 5.93 -21.12 4.52
CA ILE A 155 4.67 -20.93 3.79
C ILE A 155 4.80 -21.36 2.33
N THR A 156 5.93 -21.04 1.69
CA THR A 156 6.12 -21.25 0.24
C THR A 156 6.54 -22.67 -0.13
N SER A 157 6.84 -23.53 0.85
CA SER A 157 7.33 -24.89 0.60
C SER A 157 6.57 -25.96 1.38
N GLY A 158 6.81 -27.21 1.01
CA GLY A 158 6.34 -28.38 1.75
C GLY A 158 4.81 -28.48 1.87
N GLU A 159 4.35 -28.90 3.04
CA GLU A 159 2.94 -29.16 3.30
C GLU A 159 2.09 -27.90 3.31
N THR A 160 2.62 -26.77 3.80
CA THR A 160 1.92 -25.48 3.79
C THR A 160 1.59 -25.04 2.36
N ALA A 161 2.57 -25.09 1.47
CA ALA A 161 2.34 -24.73 0.07
C ALA A 161 1.31 -25.63 -0.61
N ARG A 162 1.37 -26.94 -0.36
CA ARG A 162 0.38 -27.90 -0.90
C ARG A 162 -1.03 -27.61 -0.37
N SER A 163 -1.19 -27.43 0.94
CA SER A 163 -2.50 -27.16 1.55
C SER A 163 -3.11 -25.85 1.04
N LEU A 164 -2.31 -24.81 0.88
CA LEU A 164 -2.75 -23.53 0.29
C LEU A 164 -3.19 -23.69 -1.17
N ALA A 165 -2.38 -24.38 -1.98
CA ALA A 165 -2.70 -24.63 -3.39
C ALA A 165 -4.01 -25.44 -3.53
N ASP A 166 -4.20 -26.47 -2.72
CA ASP A 166 -5.42 -27.28 -2.73
C ASP A 166 -6.64 -26.51 -2.23
N GLY A 167 -6.48 -25.68 -1.19
CA GLY A 167 -7.51 -24.77 -0.70
C GLY A 167 -8.00 -23.80 -1.76
N VAL A 168 -7.08 -23.24 -2.56
CA VAL A 168 -7.40 -22.34 -3.68
C VAL A 168 -7.99 -23.12 -4.87
N ARG A 169 -7.43 -24.27 -5.24
CA ARG A 169 -7.87 -25.09 -6.38
C ARG A 169 -9.25 -25.68 -6.20
N SER A 170 -9.60 -26.16 -5.01
CA SER A 170 -10.94 -26.67 -4.69
C SER A 170 -12.06 -25.63 -4.91
N ARG A 171 -11.69 -24.35 -5.11
CA ARG A 171 -12.60 -23.21 -5.31
C ARG A 171 -12.44 -22.56 -6.68
N GLY A 172 -11.86 -23.29 -7.64
CA GLY A 172 -11.70 -22.84 -9.02
C GLY A 172 -10.46 -21.97 -9.28
N GLY A 173 -9.58 -21.79 -8.29
CA GLY A 173 -8.29 -21.13 -8.50
C GLY A 173 -7.25 -22.04 -9.16
N HIS A 174 -6.11 -21.46 -9.54
CA HIS A 174 -5.09 -22.14 -10.37
C HIS A 174 -3.73 -22.27 -9.71
N TRP A 175 -3.61 -21.98 -8.41
CA TRP A 175 -2.33 -22.07 -7.71
C TRP A 175 -1.80 -23.50 -7.68
N ARG A 176 -0.50 -23.64 -7.94
CA ARG A 176 0.24 -24.88 -7.69
C ARG A 176 1.25 -24.66 -6.56
N ALA A 177 1.65 -25.73 -5.87
CA ALA A 177 2.67 -25.63 -4.83
C ALA A 177 4.00 -25.12 -5.42
N GLU A 178 4.31 -25.50 -6.66
CA GLU A 178 5.49 -25.04 -7.40
C GLU A 178 5.43 -23.53 -7.68
N ASP A 179 4.22 -22.97 -7.85
CA ASP A 179 4.06 -21.53 -8.03
C ASP A 179 4.41 -20.75 -6.77
N LEU A 180 4.10 -21.31 -5.60
CA LEU A 180 4.44 -20.73 -4.30
C LEU A 180 5.93 -20.87 -4.02
N ALA A 181 6.53 -22.02 -4.33
CA ALA A 181 7.95 -22.27 -4.11
C ALA A 181 8.85 -21.43 -5.03
N ALA A 182 8.41 -21.21 -6.29
CA ALA A 182 9.12 -20.38 -7.25
C ALA A 182 8.86 -18.87 -7.07
N ASN A 183 7.99 -18.49 -6.14
CA ASN A 183 7.64 -17.10 -5.92
C ASN A 183 8.75 -16.38 -5.14
N ALA A 184 9.28 -15.32 -5.74
CA ALA A 184 10.23 -14.41 -5.10
C ALA A 184 9.70 -12.98 -5.18
N ALA A 185 9.90 -12.22 -4.11
CA ALA A 185 9.67 -10.79 -4.12
C ALA A 185 10.71 -10.13 -5.02
N LEU A 186 10.24 -9.33 -5.97
CA LEU A 186 11.09 -8.56 -6.86
C LEU A 186 11.20 -7.14 -6.33
N ASP A 187 12.37 -6.51 -6.54
CA ASP A 187 12.52 -5.08 -6.32
C ASP A 187 11.51 -4.33 -7.20
N GLY A 188 10.72 -3.47 -6.56
CA GLY A 188 9.80 -2.59 -7.27
C GLY A 188 10.51 -1.44 -7.95
N GLU A 189 9.96 -0.95 -9.06
CA GLU A 189 10.33 0.35 -9.62
C GLU A 189 10.08 1.44 -8.56
N VAL A 190 11.04 2.32 -8.33
CA VAL A 190 10.89 3.46 -7.41
C VAL A 190 11.01 4.74 -8.21
N LEU A 191 10.02 5.61 -8.06
CA LEU A 191 9.98 6.91 -8.70
C LEU A 191 10.32 7.99 -7.68
N TYR A 192 10.98 9.03 -8.17
CA TYR A 192 11.37 10.21 -7.41
C TYR A 192 10.82 11.43 -8.12
N THR A 193 10.24 12.35 -7.35
CA THR A 193 9.88 13.68 -7.84
C THR A 193 10.09 14.72 -6.74
N SER A 194 10.02 15.99 -7.12
CA SER A 194 9.86 17.11 -6.19
C SER A 194 8.43 17.63 -6.32
N PHE A 195 7.81 17.94 -5.20
CA PHE A 195 6.58 18.70 -5.17
C PHE A 195 6.81 19.88 -4.24
N ARG A 196 6.86 21.09 -4.80
CA ARG A 196 7.24 22.30 -4.08
C ARG A 196 8.58 22.13 -3.34
N ASP A 197 8.60 22.32 -2.02
CA ASP A 197 9.76 22.17 -1.15
C ASP A 197 9.98 20.73 -0.63
N CYS A 198 9.16 19.77 -1.08
CA CYS A 198 9.20 18.38 -0.63
C CYS A 198 9.79 17.44 -1.70
N GLU A 199 10.63 16.51 -1.26
CA GLU A 199 11.00 15.34 -2.06
C GLU A 199 9.95 14.24 -1.85
N VAL A 200 9.48 13.69 -2.96
CA VAL A 200 8.48 12.63 -2.97
C VAL A 200 9.10 11.40 -3.61
N ILE A 201 8.97 10.27 -2.90
CA ILE A 201 9.37 8.95 -3.38
C ILE A 201 8.10 8.14 -3.45
N THR A 202 7.91 7.35 -4.51
CA THR A 202 6.74 6.47 -4.62
C THR A 202 7.06 5.19 -5.37
N ILE A 203 6.24 4.19 -5.12
CA ILE A 203 6.18 2.96 -5.91
C ILE A 203 5.90 3.28 -7.39
N GLY A 204 6.51 2.57 -8.32
CA GLY A 204 6.36 2.78 -9.75
C GLY A 204 5.07 2.22 -10.35
N ARG A 205 5.18 1.58 -11.50
CA ARG A 205 4.07 0.96 -12.25
C ARG A 205 3.26 -0.04 -11.43
N GLN A 206 3.90 -0.75 -10.51
CA GLN A 206 3.29 -1.79 -9.68
C GLN A 206 2.27 -1.26 -8.68
N GLY A 207 2.39 0.00 -8.24
CA GLY A 207 1.49 0.61 -7.26
C GLY A 207 0.89 1.96 -7.69
N TRP A 208 0.94 2.28 -8.99
CA TRP A 208 0.36 3.51 -9.57
C TRP A 208 1.00 4.84 -9.14
N GLY A 209 2.27 4.86 -8.71
CA GLY A 209 2.88 6.13 -8.31
C GLY A 209 3.09 7.12 -9.45
N HIS A 210 3.07 6.69 -10.71
CA HIS A 210 3.02 7.60 -11.86
C HIS A 210 1.81 8.54 -11.78
N THR A 211 0.63 8.03 -11.37
CA THR A 211 -0.57 8.86 -11.19
C THR A 211 -0.41 9.85 -10.03
N LEU A 212 0.27 9.45 -8.95
CA LEU A 212 0.58 10.37 -7.85
C LEU A 212 1.51 11.49 -8.32
N ILE A 213 2.57 11.14 -9.05
CA ILE A 213 3.52 12.13 -9.58
C ILE A 213 2.84 13.07 -10.58
N GLU A 214 2.02 12.54 -11.49
CA GLU A 214 1.21 13.33 -12.42
C GLU A 214 0.34 14.35 -11.66
N LEU A 215 -0.44 13.88 -10.68
CA LEU A 215 -1.29 14.72 -9.85
C LEU A 215 -0.49 15.83 -9.16
N LEU A 216 0.62 15.49 -8.51
CA LEU A 216 1.46 16.46 -7.82
C LEU A 216 2.07 17.46 -8.80
N SER A 217 2.53 17.00 -9.97
CA SER A 217 3.14 17.86 -10.97
C SER A 217 2.10 18.82 -11.56
N ILE A 218 0.87 18.37 -11.82
CA ILE A 218 -0.23 19.24 -12.26
C ILE A 218 -0.55 20.29 -11.17
N LEU A 219 -0.64 19.87 -9.90
CA LEU A 219 -0.91 20.78 -8.78
C LEU A 219 0.19 21.83 -8.59
N ASP A 220 1.42 21.56 -9.03
CA ASP A 220 2.54 22.50 -8.96
C ASP A 220 2.41 23.65 -9.99
N HIS A 221 1.63 23.43 -11.05
CA HIS A 221 1.27 24.45 -12.04
C HIS A 221 0.01 25.25 -11.69
N LEU A 222 -0.69 24.89 -10.61
CA LEU A 222 -1.96 25.49 -10.21
C LEU A 222 -1.81 26.34 -8.93
N PRO A 223 -2.73 27.29 -8.67
CA PRO A 223 -2.70 28.10 -7.45
C PRO A 223 -2.69 27.23 -6.18
N LEU A 224 -1.92 27.69 -5.18
CA LEU A 224 -1.84 27.03 -3.88
C LEU A 224 -3.21 26.98 -3.20
N PHE A 225 -3.44 25.92 -2.43
CA PHE A 225 -4.57 25.84 -1.53
C PHE A 225 -4.33 26.71 -0.29
N GLY A 226 -5.39 27.34 0.22
CA GLY A 226 -5.37 27.95 1.55
C GLY A 226 -5.32 26.92 2.68
N ASP A 227 -5.30 27.40 3.93
CA ASP A 227 -5.27 26.56 5.13
C ASP A 227 -6.52 25.65 5.26
N ASN A 228 -7.64 26.07 4.66
CA ASN A 228 -8.85 25.29 4.54
C ASN A 228 -9.28 25.26 3.07
N LEU A 229 -9.68 24.08 2.58
CA LEU A 229 -10.22 23.94 1.23
C LEU A 229 -11.55 24.68 1.10
N THR A 230 -11.58 25.69 0.25
CA THR A 230 -12.82 26.28 -0.27
C THR A 230 -13.50 25.34 -1.25
N GLY A 231 -14.78 25.57 -1.55
CA GLY A 231 -15.51 24.78 -2.55
C GLY A 231 -14.85 24.81 -3.93
N ALA A 232 -14.36 25.98 -4.37
CA ALA A 232 -13.66 26.11 -5.65
C ALA A 232 -12.32 25.34 -5.68
N GLU A 233 -11.57 25.36 -4.56
CA GLU A 233 -10.35 24.57 -4.44
C GLU A 233 -10.62 23.07 -4.41
N ALA A 234 -11.71 22.64 -3.75
CA ALA A 234 -12.14 21.25 -3.75
C ALA A 234 -12.54 20.80 -5.17
N CYS A 235 -13.31 21.59 -5.91
CA CYS A 235 -13.66 21.29 -7.31
C CYS A 235 -12.41 21.18 -8.19
N ARG A 236 -11.43 22.08 -8.02
CA ARG A 236 -10.15 22.00 -8.74
C ARG A 236 -9.40 20.72 -8.41
N LEU A 237 -9.31 20.35 -7.13
CA LEU A 237 -8.65 19.11 -6.70
C LEU A 237 -9.35 17.88 -7.29
N ILE A 238 -10.69 17.85 -7.29
CA ILE A 238 -11.48 16.77 -7.89
C ILE A 238 -11.20 16.69 -9.39
N ALA A 239 -11.23 17.81 -10.12
CA ALA A 239 -10.93 17.83 -11.55
C ALA A 239 -9.52 17.31 -11.87
N VAL A 240 -8.53 17.64 -11.04
CA VAL A 240 -7.17 17.09 -11.17
C VAL A 240 -7.17 15.58 -10.93
N ILE A 241 -7.82 15.10 -9.86
CA ILE A 241 -7.91 13.67 -9.55
C ILE A 241 -8.59 12.91 -10.70
N GLU A 242 -9.74 13.39 -11.17
CA GLU A 242 -10.47 12.77 -12.28
C GLU A 242 -9.62 12.72 -13.55
N THR A 243 -8.90 13.80 -13.86
CA THR A 243 -7.98 13.85 -15.01
C THR A 243 -6.90 12.77 -14.90
N CYS A 244 -6.20 12.69 -13.76
CA CYS A 244 -5.10 11.71 -13.59
C CYS A 244 -5.62 10.26 -13.62
N PHE A 245 -6.81 10.01 -13.05
CA PHE A 245 -7.46 8.69 -13.15
C PHE A 245 -7.87 8.39 -14.61
N ALA A 246 -8.36 9.40 -15.32
CA ALA A 246 -8.72 9.34 -16.73
C ALA A 246 -7.50 9.31 -17.66
N ASP A 247 -6.26 9.43 -17.17
CA ASP A 247 -5.01 9.31 -17.94
C ASP A 247 -4.31 7.95 -17.79
N ARG A 248 -4.56 7.22 -16.68
CA ARG A 248 -4.04 5.84 -16.43
C ARG A 248 -4.13 4.86 -17.61
N PRO A 249 -3.09 4.08 -17.94
CA PRO A 249 -3.11 3.18 -19.11
C PRO A 249 -4.21 2.11 -19.09
N GLN A 250 -4.68 1.69 -17.91
CA GLN A 250 -5.65 0.60 -17.74
C GLN A 250 -6.95 1.07 -17.08
N ARG A 251 -8.01 0.28 -17.26
CA ARG A 251 -9.28 0.45 -16.55
C ARG A 251 -9.09 0.25 -15.03
N LEU A 252 -9.82 1.01 -14.23
CA LEU A 252 -9.73 0.90 -12.77
C LEU A 252 -10.09 -0.50 -12.29
N GLY A 253 -9.19 -1.10 -11.52
CA GLY A 253 -9.37 -2.46 -11.00
C GLY A 253 -9.14 -3.58 -12.02
N SER A 254 -8.61 -3.28 -13.21
CA SER A 254 -8.25 -4.27 -14.23
C SER A 254 -6.83 -4.02 -14.77
N LEU A 255 -6.23 -5.04 -15.38
CA LEU A 255 -5.00 -4.90 -16.17
C LEU A 255 -5.30 -4.59 -17.64
N GLU A 256 -6.58 -4.54 -18.01
CA GLU A 256 -7.03 -4.24 -19.36
C GLU A 256 -6.71 -2.79 -19.72
N ALA A 257 -5.98 -2.60 -20.83
CA ALA A 257 -5.71 -1.29 -21.38
C ALA A 257 -7.03 -0.58 -21.73
N LYS A 258 -7.15 0.68 -21.36
CA LYS A 258 -8.32 1.47 -21.77
C LYS A 258 -8.10 2.00 -23.20
N PRO A 259 -9.18 2.23 -23.97
CA PRO A 259 -9.12 3.06 -25.16
C PRO A 259 -8.60 4.45 -24.79
N GLY A 260 -7.54 4.93 -25.46
CA GLY A 260 -6.89 6.21 -25.11
C GLY A 260 -6.00 6.16 -23.86
N GLY A 261 -5.59 4.96 -23.42
CA GLY A 261 -4.61 4.82 -22.35
C GLY A 261 -3.23 5.34 -22.71
N LEU A 262 -2.68 6.18 -21.84
CA LEU A 262 -1.36 6.77 -22.03
C LEU A 262 -0.29 5.86 -21.44
N ALA A 263 0.90 5.89 -22.03
CA ALA A 263 2.05 5.24 -21.43
C ALA A 263 2.36 5.88 -20.06
N PHE A 264 2.83 5.09 -19.11
CA PHE A 264 3.17 5.58 -17.77
C PHE A 264 4.17 6.74 -17.80
N GLU A 265 5.15 6.71 -18.70
CA GLU A 265 6.12 7.79 -18.91
C GLU A 265 5.46 9.10 -19.36
N THR A 266 4.37 9.01 -20.12
CA THR A 266 3.65 10.20 -20.61
C THR A 266 3.04 10.97 -19.44
N LEU A 267 2.52 10.27 -18.43
CA LEU A 267 1.85 10.86 -17.26
C LEU A 267 2.76 11.82 -16.48
N ILE A 268 4.08 11.62 -16.56
CA ILE A 268 5.08 12.40 -15.84
C ILE A 268 5.96 13.25 -16.78
N ALA A 269 5.63 13.31 -18.08
CA ALA A 269 6.37 14.13 -19.02
C ALA A 269 6.07 15.62 -18.77
N PRO A 270 7.09 16.51 -18.67
CA PRO A 270 6.87 17.92 -18.32
C PRO A 270 5.87 18.63 -19.23
N ASP A 271 5.99 18.47 -20.55
CA ASP A 271 5.10 19.11 -21.52
C ASP A 271 3.66 18.59 -21.41
N PHE A 272 3.49 17.30 -21.11
CA PHE A 272 2.18 16.69 -20.93
C PHE A 272 1.48 17.23 -19.67
N VAL A 273 2.20 17.26 -18.55
CA VAL A 273 1.71 17.81 -17.28
C VAL A 273 1.34 19.29 -17.44
N ALA A 274 2.19 20.09 -18.09
CA ALA A 274 1.92 21.50 -18.33
C ALA A 274 0.65 21.70 -19.19
N ALA A 275 0.47 20.88 -20.23
CA ALA A 275 -0.72 20.91 -21.06
C ALA A 275 -1.99 20.54 -20.26
N ARG A 276 -1.93 19.50 -19.41
CA ARG A 276 -3.03 19.11 -18.52
C ARG A 276 -3.38 20.20 -17.52
N ALA A 277 -2.38 20.83 -16.90
CA ALA A 277 -2.61 21.93 -15.98
C ALA A 277 -3.29 23.13 -16.67
N ALA A 278 -2.85 23.50 -17.88
CA ALA A 278 -3.46 24.57 -18.66
C ALA A 278 -4.91 24.25 -19.06
N GLU A 279 -5.19 23.00 -19.45
CA GLU A 279 -6.54 22.52 -19.74
C GLU A 279 -7.47 22.65 -18.53
N ILE A 280 -7.02 22.18 -17.35
CA ILE A 280 -7.78 22.26 -16.10
C ILE A 280 -8.01 23.73 -15.71
N ALA A 281 -6.98 24.57 -15.79
CA ALA A 281 -7.10 26.00 -15.48
C ALA A 281 -8.13 26.70 -16.37
N ARG A 282 -8.14 26.39 -17.67
CA ARG A 282 -9.14 26.91 -18.62
C ARG A 282 -10.54 26.43 -18.27
N ARG A 283 -10.74 25.13 -18.04
CA ARG A 283 -12.04 24.57 -17.64
C ARG A 283 -12.59 25.25 -16.39
N MET A 284 -11.75 25.45 -15.38
CA MET A 284 -12.14 26.12 -14.12
C MET A 284 -12.40 27.62 -14.26
N ALA A 285 -11.95 28.26 -15.35
CA ALA A 285 -12.23 29.67 -15.65
C ALA A 285 -13.49 29.84 -16.50
N GLU A 286 -13.79 28.87 -17.38
CA GLU A 286 -14.99 28.85 -18.23
C GLU A 286 -16.23 28.38 -17.46
N ASP A 287 -16.07 27.40 -16.58
CA ASP A 287 -17.13 26.90 -15.71
C ASP A 287 -17.19 27.73 -14.41
N SER A 288 -18.19 28.60 -14.28
CA SER A 288 -18.64 29.11 -12.97
C SER A 288 -18.93 27.89 -12.08
N PRO A 289 -18.50 27.84 -10.80
CA PRO A 289 -18.40 26.60 -10.03
C PRO A 289 -19.70 25.82 -10.15
N ALA A 290 -19.66 24.75 -10.95
CA ALA A 290 -20.83 23.95 -11.22
C ALA A 290 -21.39 23.54 -9.86
N VAL A 291 -22.65 23.91 -9.64
CA VAL A 291 -23.47 23.39 -8.55
C VAL A 291 -23.22 21.89 -8.55
N ALA A 292 -22.81 21.36 -7.39
CA ALA A 292 -22.64 19.92 -7.22
C ALA A 292 -23.84 19.21 -7.86
N PRO A 293 -23.65 18.18 -8.71
CA PRO A 293 -24.77 17.52 -9.35
C PRO A 293 -25.84 17.17 -8.30
N ASP A 294 -27.10 17.56 -8.55
CA ASP A 294 -28.24 17.34 -7.64
C ASP A 294 -28.45 15.86 -7.30
N GLU A 295 -27.87 14.97 -8.10
CA GLU A 295 -27.87 13.53 -7.87
C GLU A 295 -26.53 13.10 -7.27
N ALA A 296 -26.61 12.59 -6.03
CA ALA A 296 -25.51 11.84 -5.43
C ALA A 296 -25.07 10.72 -6.40
N PRO A 297 -23.75 10.50 -6.62
CA PRO A 297 -23.28 9.46 -7.51
C PRO A 297 -23.92 8.13 -7.15
N THR A 298 -24.71 7.59 -8.08
CA THR A 298 -25.46 6.33 -7.96
C THR A 298 -24.56 5.10 -8.01
N THR A 299 -23.25 5.30 -7.86
CA THR A 299 -22.29 4.20 -7.79
C THR A 299 -22.65 3.36 -6.59
N LYS A 300 -23.30 2.22 -6.85
CA LYS A 300 -23.37 1.09 -5.91
C LYS A 300 -22.01 1.01 -5.25
N VAL A 301 -21.96 1.13 -3.93
CA VAL A 301 -20.76 0.88 -3.15
C VAL A 301 -20.34 -0.53 -3.53
N THR A 302 -19.39 -0.62 -4.46
CA THR A 302 -18.78 -1.87 -4.83
C THR A 302 -17.99 -2.29 -3.61
N GLU A 303 -18.04 -3.59 -3.31
CA GLU A 303 -17.42 -4.18 -2.14
C GLU A 303 -16.02 -3.57 -1.92
N GLY A 304 -15.84 -2.96 -0.73
CA GLY A 304 -14.68 -2.14 -0.43
C GLY A 304 -13.39 -2.94 -0.65
N LYS A 305 -12.45 -2.36 -1.39
CA LYS A 305 -11.08 -2.87 -1.40
C LYS A 305 -10.43 -2.42 -0.11
N ASP A 306 -10.30 -3.34 0.84
CA ASP A 306 -9.66 -3.04 2.11
C ASP A 306 -8.15 -3.24 2.00
N THR A 307 -7.40 -2.33 2.61
CA THR A 307 -5.94 -2.34 2.58
C THR A 307 -5.46 -1.82 3.93
N THR A 308 -4.39 -2.42 4.45
CA THR A 308 -3.71 -1.89 5.63
C THR A 308 -2.46 -1.14 5.17
N HIS A 309 -2.32 0.10 5.64
CA HIS A 309 -1.08 0.87 5.51
C HIS A 309 -0.40 1.01 6.88
N LEU A 310 0.91 0.84 6.90
CA LEU A 310 1.76 1.04 8.07
C LEU A 310 2.88 2.01 7.70
N SER A 311 3.11 3.01 8.54
CA SER A 311 4.28 3.87 8.48
C SER A 311 5.09 3.73 9.77
N ALA A 312 6.39 3.53 9.65
CA ALA A 312 7.30 3.40 10.78
C ALA A 312 8.57 4.24 10.55
N LEU A 313 9.09 4.81 11.63
CA LEU A 313 10.34 5.57 11.69
C LEU A 313 11.11 5.10 12.94
N ASP A 314 12.40 4.79 12.79
CA ASP A 314 13.28 4.50 13.94
C ASP A 314 14.08 5.73 14.40
N ALA A 315 14.85 5.58 15.48
CA ALA A 315 15.65 6.66 16.05
C ALA A 315 16.87 7.04 15.17
N GLU A 316 17.30 6.11 14.32
CA GLU A 316 18.42 6.27 13.39
C GLU A 316 18.00 6.95 12.06
N GLY A 317 16.69 7.11 11.84
CA GLY A 317 16.08 7.74 10.69
C GLY A 317 15.72 6.79 9.55
N ALA A 318 15.66 5.47 9.79
CA ALA A 318 15.12 4.53 8.83
C ALA A 318 13.59 4.66 8.78
N THR A 319 13.06 4.78 7.57
CA THR A 319 11.63 4.91 7.31
C THR A 319 11.11 3.74 6.50
N VAL A 320 9.93 3.24 6.89
CA VAL A 320 9.21 2.20 6.17
C VAL A 320 7.78 2.66 5.95
N ALA A 321 7.33 2.60 4.70
CA ALA A 321 5.93 2.69 4.33
C ALA A 321 5.51 1.39 3.66
N LEU A 322 4.49 0.75 4.22
CA LEU A 322 4.07 -0.59 3.88
C LEU A 322 2.57 -0.61 3.61
N SER A 323 2.19 -0.92 2.37
CA SER A 323 0.79 -1.17 2.00
C SER A 323 0.59 -2.63 1.63
N MET A 324 -0.37 -3.30 2.27
CA MET A 324 -0.70 -4.70 2.02
C MET A 324 -2.21 -4.92 1.96
N SER A 325 -2.65 -5.71 0.98
CA SER A 325 -4.06 -6.06 0.79
C SER A 325 -4.26 -7.51 0.35
N ILE A 326 -5.29 -8.14 0.92
CA ILE A 326 -5.84 -9.42 0.47
C ILE A 326 -7.11 -9.26 -0.39
N GLY A 327 -7.38 -8.04 -0.86
CA GLY A 327 -8.61 -7.65 -1.53
C GLY A 327 -9.67 -7.15 -0.54
N PRO A 328 -10.96 -7.43 -0.75
CA PRO A 328 -12.00 -7.08 0.22
C PRO A 328 -11.79 -7.82 1.55
N TYR A 329 -12.51 -7.41 2.59
CA TYR A 329 -12.48 -8.08 3.90
C TYR A 329 -12.44 -9.62 3.79
N PHE A 330 -11.42 -10.21 4.44
CA PHE A 330 -11.14 -11.65 4.47
C PHE A 330 -10.81 -12.30 3.11
N GLY A 331 -10.55 -11.52 2.07
CA GLY A 331 -10.08 -11.98 0.77
C GLY A 331 -11.01 -13.03 0.14
N LEU A 332 -10.47 -14.22 -0.11
CA LEU A 332 -11.24 -15.34 -0.69
C LEU A 332 -12.34 -15.86 0.25
N ARG A 333 -12.35 -15.45 1.53
CA ARG A 333 -13.29 -15.91 2.59
C ARG A 333 -13.27 -17.42 2.79
N ALA A 334 -12.14 -18.01 2.44
CA ALA A 334 -11.85 -19.43 2.50
C ALA A 334 -10.46 -19.62 3.09
N THR A 335 -10.26 -20.73 3.78
CA THR A 335 -8.96 -21.04 4.35
C THR A 335 -8.41 -22.36 3.86
N ASP A 336 -7.09 -22.51 3.92
CA ASP A 336 -6.48 -23.83 3.81
C ASP A 336 -6.82 -24.69 5.06
N ALA A 337 -6.79 -26.00 4.89
CA ALA A 337 -7.21 -26.93 5.94
C ALA A 337 -6.17 -27.06 7.07
N ALA A 338 -4.89 -26.86 6.77
CA ALA A 338 -3.80 -27.13 7.68
C ALA A 338 -3.55 -25.98 8.66
N PHE A 339 -3.57 -24.73 8.17
CA PHE A 339 -3.12 -23.55 8.89
C PHE A 339 -4.19 -22.48 9.06
N GLY A 340 -5.26 -22.53 8.26
CA GLY A 340 -6.35 -21.56 8.37
C GLY A 340 -5.96 -20.17 7.87
N LEU A 341 -5.09 -20.07 6.87
CA LEU A 341 -4.71 -18.83 6.19
C LEU A 341 -5.80 -18.39 5.20
N LEU A 342 -6.02 -17.09 5.08
CA LEU A 342 -6.94 -16.49 4.11
C LEU A 342 -6.16 -16.05 2.86
N PRO A 343 -6.34 -16.69 1.70
CA PRO A 343 -5.76 -16.22 0.45
C PRO A 343 -6.41 -14.92 -0.02
N ARG A 344 -5.64 -14.12 -0.77
CA ARG A 344 -6.18 -12.96 -1.49
C ARG A 344 -7.25 -13.39 -2.48
N SER A 345 -8.37 -12.67 -2.57
CA SER A 345 -9.29 -12.87 -3.69
C SER A 345 -8.75 -12.19 -4.94
N GLY A 346 -8.74 -12.90 -6.06
CA GLY A 346 -8.59 -12.27 -7.37
C GLY A 346 -9.79 -11.36 -7.67
N THR A 347 -9.63 -10.42 -8.60
CA THR A 347 -10.78 -9.73 -9.20
C THR A 347 -11.62 -10.79 -9.92
N GLN A 348 -12.81 -11.08 -9.40
CA GLN A 348 -13.82 -11.77 -10.19
C GLN A 348 -14.13 -10.87 -11.39
N SER A 349 -13.67 -11.24 -12.58
CA SER A 349 -14.39 -10.85 -13.78
C SER A 349 -15.71 -11.58 -13.73
N SER A 350 -16.75 -10.90 -13.25
CA SER A 350 -18.14 -11.31 -13.43
C SER A 350 -18.46 -11.45 -14.91
#